data_AF-A0A177BXN5-F1
#
_entry.id   AF-A0A177BXN5-F1
#
_cell.length_a   1.000
_cell.length_b   1.000
_cell.length_c   1.000
_cell.angle_alpha   90.00
_cell.angle_beta   90.00
_cell.angle_gamma   90.00
#
_symmetry.space_group_name_H-M   'P 1'
#
loop_
_entity.id
_entity.type
_entity.pdbx_description
1 polymer ?
#
loop_
_entity_poly.entity_id
_entity_poly.type
_entity_poly.pdbx_seq_one_letter_code
_entity_poly.pdbx_strand_id
1 'polypeptide(L)'
;MQDDKSSTPLPSRALERLDRSASHRFKVPIKCINDGDHVSFFLSSKAYTDIMTFIFQLNVAMLPRKTEGETSGVASAKEWTLQDPDVPFPPTVQNLAKLLEALSRIIDEAPPDPGPRRFGNVSFRKWSDIVRERVSDLLDQYLPAEALGSFKDSSEGDVTAKQEIETYLIGSFGSSQRLDYGSGHELSFLAFLGCLWKLGAFPPGTDGATERAIVLGIFEPYLQLIRRLILTYTLEPAGSHGVWGLDDHSFLPYIFGSAQFSPAVSSPDEFRMEGSLPSAPDPGDVAKATAVERERNRNMYFSAIGFIYDVKRGPFWEHSPILFDVSGVKAGWAKINKGMIKMYNAEVLSKFPVVQHFPFGSLFVWERDPLASEIQASVHTSSQPKSNAPSVRPQPAMRDPLADGNPQTTKMPSSGTAAPWASSRIPSRAQGPGVPAGPNQPTRAPWASATPLPPSGGTTTTTPWARPGAAASSTTRGTVPSTRAPWADREPQN
;
A
#
# COMPACT_ATOMS: atom_id res chain seq x y z
N MET A 1 15.10 -48.73 -19.18
CA MET A 1 15.58 -47.39 -18.79
C MET A 1 15.12 -46.42 -19.85
N GLN A 2 14.01 -45.75 -19.59
CA GLN A 2 13.55 -44.61 -20.38
C GLN A 2 13.14 -43.58 -19.35
N ASP A 3 13.91 -42.50 -19.32
CA ASP A 3 13.82 -41.42 -18.36
C ASP A 3 12.44 -40.76 -18.43
N ASP A 4 11.74 -40.83 -17.30
CA ASP A 4 10.48 -40.14 -17.08
C ASP A 4 10.80 -38.64 -16.95
N LYS A 5 10.44 -37.88 -17.99
CA LYS A 5 10.62 -36.43 -18.01
C LYS A 5 9.80 -35.84 -16.88
N SER A 6 10.50 -35.30 -15.88
CA SER A 6 9.95 -34.49 -14.80
C SER A 6 8.98 -33.45 -15.36
N SER A 7 7.68 -33.67 -15.19
CA SER A 7 6.68 -32.64 -15.34
C SER A 7 6.94 -31.59 -14.26
N THR A 8 7.51 -30.44 -14.62
CA THR A 8 7.52 -29.27 -13.76
C THR A 8 6.06 -28.98 -13.35
N PRO A 9 5.73 -29.01 -12.04
CA PRO A 9 4.38 -28.68 -11.60
C PRO A 9 4.08 -27.25 -12.05
N LEU A 10 2.94 -27.05 -12.72
CA LEU A 10 2.43 -25.71 -12.98
C LEU A 10 2.24 -25.02 -11.63
N PRO A 11 2.58 -23.72 -11.49
CA PRO A 11 2.35 -23.00 -10.25
C PRO A 11 0.87 -23.08 -9.87
N SER A 12 0.59 -23.48 -8.64
CA SER A 12 -0.78 -23.55 -8.12
C SER A 12 -1.44 -22.17 -8.26
N ARG A 13 -2.66 -22.14 -8.82
CA ARG A 13 -3.43 -20.90 -9.01
C ARG A 13 -4.05 -20.34 -7.72
N ALA A 14 -4.00 -21.12 -6.65
CA ALA A 14 -4.50 -20.77 -5.33
C ALA A 14 -3.43 -21.06 -4.27
N LEU A 15 -3.46 -20.32 -3.18
CA LEU A 15 -2.55 -20.53 -2.06
C LEU A 15 -2.75 -21.95 -1.51
N GLU A 16 -1.67 -22.70 -1.39
CA GLU A 16 -1.73 -24.09 -0.96
C GLU A 16 -2.10 -24.22 0.52
N ARG A 17 -3.00 -25.14 0.83
CA ARG A 17 -3.38 -25.49 2.21
C ARG A 17 -2.42 -26.56 2.73
N LEU A 18 -2.04 -26.45 4.00
CA LEU A 18 -1.23 -27.47 4.66
C LEU A 18 -2.03 -28.77 4.76
N ASP A 19 -1.36 -29.88 4.46
CA ASP A 19 -1.89 -31.20 4.73
C ASP A 19 -1.88 -31.45 6.25
N ARG A 20 -3.06 -31.58 6.85
CA ARG A 20 -3.22 -31.85 8.28
C ARG A 20 -2.73 -33.25 8.69
N SER A 21 -2.61 -34.17 7.74
CA SER A 21 -2.07 -35.51 8.00
C SER A 21 -0.55 -35.54 8.05
N ALA A 22 0.11 -34.53 7.47
CA ALA A 22 1.55 -34.34 7.53
C ALA A 22 1.97 -33.67 8.84
N SER A 23 3.19 -33.99 9.31
CA SER A 23 3.79 -33.26 10.43
C SER A 23 4.21 -31.87 9.96
N HIS A 24 3.87 -30.86 10.75
CA HIS A 24 4.26 -29.47 10.49
C HIS A 24 4.78 -28.84 11.77
N ARG A 25 5.98 -28.23 11.70
CA ARG A 25 6.62 -27.57 12.84
C ARG A 25 6.51 -26.06 12.70
N PHE A 26 5.69 -25.44 13.54
CA PHE A 26 5.55 -23.99 13.58
C PHE A 26 6.82 -23.31 14.10
N LYS A 27 6.96 -22.03 13.75
CA LYS A 27 8.11 -21.21 14.15
C LYS A 27 7.62 -19.85 14.60
N VAL A 28 8.21 -19.32 15.66
CA VAL A 28 7.99 -17.91 16.02
C VAL A 28 8.47 -17.06 14.85
N PRO A 29 7.62 -16.19 14.26
CA PRO A 29 8.04 -15.37 13.14
C PRO A 29 9.17 -14.42 13.54
N ILE A 30 10.22 -14.37 12.71
CA ILE A 30 11.40 -13.53 12.95
C ILE A 30 11.63 -12.53 11.83
N LYS A 31 12.31 -11.43 12.15
CA LYS A 31 12.71 -10.43 11.14
C LYS A 31 13.88 -10.98 10.30
N CYS A 32 13.71 -11.03 8.98
CA CYS A 32 14.76 -11.46 8.05
C CYS A 32 15.27 -10.35 7.11
N ILE A 33 14.46 -9.31 6.83
CA ILE A 33 14.82 -8.25 5.87
C ILE A 33 15.56 -7.12 6.60
N ASN A 34 16.87 -6.99 6.37
CA ASN A 34 17.71 -5.99 7.04
C ASN A 34 18.38 -4.98 6.09
N ASP A 35 18.47 -5.27 4.80
CA ASP A 35 19.01 -4.39 3.75
C ASP A 35 18.41 -4.75 2.37
N GLY A 36 18.88 -4.09 1.31
CA GLY A 36 18.39 -4.28 -0.05
C GLY A 36 18.69 -5.66 -0.67
N ASP A 37 19.75 -6.34 -0.23
CA ASP A 37 20.06 -7.69 -0.71
C ASP A 37 19.06 -8.70 -0.13
N HIS A 38 18.65 -8.51 1.13
CA HIS A 38 17.55 -9.29 1.70
C HIS A 38 16.21 -9.00 1.00
N VAL A 39 15.93 -7.78 0.56
CA VAL A 39 14.73 -7.51 -0.27
C VAL A 39 14.79 -8.30 -1.58
N SER A 40 15.95 -8.33 -2.23
CA SER A 40 16.14 -9.11 -3.46
C SER A 40 15.90 -10.61 -3.21
N PHE A 41 16.38 -11.14 -2.07
CA PHE A 41 16.10 -12.52 -1.66
C PHE A 41 14.60 -12.73 -1.40
N PHE A 42 13.96 -11.82 -0.66
CA PHE A 42 12.52 -11.88 -0.35
C PHE A 42 11.69 -12.04 -1.62
N LEU A 43 11.97 -11.25 -2.67
CA LEU A 43 11.25 -11.32 -3.93
C LEU A 43 11.41 -12.67 -4.67
N SER A 44 12.40 -13.48 -4.30
CA SER A 44 12.62 -14.84 -4.80
C SER A 44 12.23 -15.95 -3.81
N SER A 45 11.59 -15.58 -2.70
CA SER A 45 11.25 -16.51 -1.62
C SER A 45 9.87 -17.13 -1.78
N LYS A 46 9.64 -18.29 -1.16
CA LYS A 46 8.32 -18.93 -1.06
C LYS A 46 7.29 -18.01 -0.41
N ALA A 47 7.68 -17.27 0.63
CA ALA A 47 6.81 -16.30 1.28
C ALA A 47 6.28 -15.24 0.30
N TYR A 48 7.13 -14.70 -0.58
CA TYR A 48 6.70 -13.75 -1.59
C TYR A 48 5.75 -14.38 -2.62
N THR A 49 6.07 -15.58 -3.11
CA THR A 49 5.19 -16.33 -4.03
C THR A 49 3.82 -16.55 -3.40
N ASP A 50 3.76 -16.97 -2.13
CA ASP A 50 2.53 -17.19 -1.38
C ASP A 50 1.71 -15.89 -1.22
N ILE A 51 2.36 -14.78 -0.84
CA ILE A 51 1.71 -13.47 -0.70
C ILE A 51 1.08 -13.05 -2.03
N MET A 52 1.86 -13.08 -3.12
CA MET A 52 1.35 -12.69 -4.44
C MET A 52 0.21 -13.61 -4.90
N THR A 53 0.35 -14.91 -4.70
CA THR A 53 -0.66 -15.91 -5.05
C THR A 53 -1.96 -15.62 -4.30
N PHE A 54 -1.89 -15.31 -3.01
CA PHE A 54 -3.07 -15.00 -2.22
C PHE A 54 -3.73 -13.68 -2.65
N ILE A 55 -2.95 -12.64 -2.96
CA ILE A 55 -3.50 -11.38 -3.51
C ILE A 55 -4.24 -11.64 -4.81
N PHE A 56 -3.64 -12.39 -5.74
CA PHE A 56 -4.27 -12.72 -7.01
C PHE A 56 -5.55 -13.55 -6.81
N GLN A 57 -5.50 -14.54 -5.93
CA GLN A 57 -6.63 -15.39 -5.60
C GLN A 57 -7.82 -14.55 -5.07
N LEU A 58 -7.58 -13.67 -4.10
CA LEU A 58 -8.62 -12.78 -3.57
C LEU A 58 -9.11 -11.77 -4.63
N ASN A 59 -8.20 -11.23 -5.44
CA ASN A 59 -8.53 -10.27 -6.50
C ASN A 59 -9.47 -10.87 -7.56
N VAL A 60 -9.20 -12.09 -8.01
CA VAL A 60 -10.02 -12.78 -9.03
C VAL A 60 -11.44 -13.10 -8.51
N ALA A 61 -11.57 -13.38 -7.21
CA ALA A 61 -12.87 -13.59 -6.57
C ALA A 61 -13.76 -12.33 -6.57
N MET A 62 -13.15 -11.14 -6.62
CA MET A 62 -13.85 -9.86 -6.68
C MET A 62 -14.28 -9.42 -8.09
N LEU A 63 -13.85 -10.13 -9.15
CA LEU A 63 -14.31 -9.83 -10.51
C LEU A 63 -15.81 -10.13 -10.66
N PRO A 64 -16.61 -9.28 -11.33
CA PRO A 64 -18.01 -9.57 -11.63
C PRO A 64 -18.19 -10.88 -12.38
N ARG A 65 -19.33 -11.55 -12.19
CA ARG A 65 -19.64 -12.81 -12.86
C ARG A 65 -20.71 -12.64 -13.91
N LYS A 66 -20.55 -13.30 -15.07
CA LYS A 66 -21.63 -13.35 -16.06
C LYS A 66 -22.76 -14.22 -15.50
N THR A 67 -23.97 -13.71 -15.57
CA THR A 67 -25.19 -14.45 -15.23
C THR A 67 -25.97 -14.71 -16.51
N GLU A 68 -26.40 -15.95 -16.71
CA GLU A 68 -27.28 -16.29 -17.83
C GLU A 68 -28.68 -15.73 -17.53
N GLY A 69 -29.10 -14.71 -18.27
CA GLY A 69 -30.44 -14.15 -18.14
C GLY A 69 -31.45 -15.01 -18.88
N GLU A 70 -32.43 -15.58 -18.17
CA GLU A 70 -33.44 -16.51 -18.71
C GLU A 70 -34.41 -15.93 -19.76
N THR A 71 -34.40 -14.62 -20.08
CA THR A 71 -35.50 -14.04 -20.88
C THR A 71 -35.18 -12.99 -21.94
N SER A 72 -33.93 -12.51 -22.09
CA SER A 72 -33.67 -11.35 -22.98
C SER A 72 -32.44 -11.41 -23.89
N GLY A 73 -31.67 -12.49 -23.93
CA GLY A 73 -30.50 -12.62 -24.83
C GLY A 73 -29.35 -11.63 -24.56
N VAL A 74 -29.45 -10.79 -23.52
CA VAL A 74 -28.37 -9.93 -23.01
C VAL A 74 -27.76 -10.62 -21.79
N ALA A 75 -26.49 -11.01 -21.87
CA ALA A 75 -25.75 -11.53 -20.73
C ALA A 75 -25.75 -10.47 -19.62
N SER A 76 -26.40 -10.75 -18.49
CA SER A 76 -26.34 -9.91 -17.30
C SER A 76 -25.05 -10.19 -16.55
N ALA A 77 -24.66 -9.29 -15.65
CA ALA A 77 -23.47 -9.44 -14.85
C ALA A 77 -23.79 -9.15 -13.38
N LYS A 78 -23.39 -10.07 -12.49
CA LYS A 78 -23.42 -9.87 -11.05
C LYS A 78 -22.12 -9.20 -10.61
N GLU A 79 -22.25 -7.95 -10.21
CA GLU A 79 -21.25 -7.23 -9.42
C GLU A 79 -21.30 -7.66 -7.97
N TRP A 80 -20.18 -7.54 -7.26
CA TRP A 80 -20.08 -7.82 -5.83
C TRP A 80 -19.89 -6.50 -5.10
N THR A 81 -20.94 -5.99 -4.45
CA THR A 81 -20.87 -4.69 -3.76
C THR A 81 -20.33 -4.84 -2.33
N LEU A 82 -19.95 -3.73 -1.71
CA LEU A 82 -19.81 -3.71 -0.25
C LEU A 82 -21.18 -4.04 0.36
N GLN A 83 -21.16 -4.84 1.44
CA GLN A 83 -22.37 -5.33 2.12
C GLN A 83 -23.39 -6.04 1.20
N ASP A 84 -22.90 -6.69 0.12
CA ASP A 84 -23.75 -7.44 -0.82
C ASP A 84 -24.49 -8.57 -0.09
N PRO A 85 -25.83 -8.59 -0.08
CA PRO A 85 -26.61 -9.59 0.65
C PRO A 85 -26.51 -10.99 0.05
N ASP A 86 -26.09 -11.11 -1.21
CA ASP A 86 -25.97 -12.39 -1.91
C ASP A 86 -24.62 -13.07 -1.64
N VAL A 87 -23.73 -12.45 -0.86
CA VAL A 87 -22.43 -13.04 -0.49
C VAL A 87 -22.59 -13.78 0.84
N PRO A 88 -22.63 -15.12 0.84
CA PRO A 88 -22.74 -15.87 2.07
C PRO A 88 -21.46 -15.70 2.89
N PHE A 89 -21.61 -15.43 4.18
CA PHE A 89 -20.50 -15.39 5.13
C PHE A 89 -20.49 -16.69 5.95
N PRO A 90 -19.52 -17.60 5.72
CA PRO A 90 -19.34 -18.77 6.56
C PRO A 90 -19.13 -18.42 8.04
N PRO A 91 -19.37 -19.37 8.97
CA PRO A 91 -19.17 -19.14 10.40
C PRO A 91 -17.78 -18.56 10.74
N THR A 92 -16.71 -19.05 10.11
CA THR A 92 -15.35 -18.51 10.29
C THR A 92 -15.25 -17.02 9.94
N VAL A 93 -15.90 -16.59 8.84
CA VAL A 93 -15.92 -15.19 8.40
C VAL A 93 -16.70 -14.34 9.39
N GLN A 94 -17.86 -14.80 9.84
CA GLN A 94 -18.66 -14.10 10.84
C GLN A 94 -17.94 -13.96 12.18
N ASN A 95 -17.21 -15.00 12.61
CA ASN A 95 -16.45 -14.94 13.85
C ASN A 95 -15.26 -13.99 13.75
N LEU A 96 -14.56 -13.96 12.61
CA LEU A 96 -13.50 -12.98 12.35
C LEU A 96 -14.05 -11.54 12.29
N ALA A 97 -15.25 -11.32 11.74
CA ALA A 97 -15.90 -10.03 11.82
C ALA A 97 -16.19 -9.61 13.28
N LYS A 98 -16.64 -10.54 14.13
CA LYS A 98 -16.82 -10.30 15.57
C LYS A 98 -15.51 -10.05 16.31
N LEU A 99 -14.41 -10.71 15.93
CA LEU A 99 -13.07 -10.42 16.44
C LEU A 99 -12.68 -8.97 16.13
N LEU A 100 -12.88 -8.52 14.89
CA LEU A 100 -12.60 -7.14 14.48
C LEU A 100 -13.51 -6.14 15.21
N GLU A 101 -14.77 -6.49 15.45
CA GLU A 101 -15.68 -5.67 16.26
C GLU A 101 -15.20 -5.57 17.72
N ALA A 102 -14.76 -6.68 18.32
CA ALA A 102 -14.19 -6.68 19.67
C ALA A 102 -12.94 -5.78 19.75
N LEU A 103 -12.04 -5.87 18.76
CA LEU A 103 -10.87 -4.99 18.65
C LEU A 103 -11.26 -3.52 18.47
N SER A 104 -12.33 -3.25 17.72
CA SER A 104 -12.89 -1.91 17.55
C SER A 104 -13.45 -1.35 18.86
N ARG A 105 -14.12 -2.17 19.68
CA ARG A 105 -14.64 -1.74 20.99
C ARG A 105 -13.54 -1.39 21.99
N ILE A 106 -12.34 -1.96 21.87
CA ILE A 106 -11.19 -1.58 22.70
C ILE A 106 -10.82 -0.09 22.52
N ILE A 107 -11.14 0.52 21.37
CA ILE A 107 -10.95 1.96 21.14
C ILE A 107 -11.73 2.78 22.18
N ASP A 108 -12.91 2.32 22.57
CA ASP A 108 -13.75 2.99 23.57
C ASP A 108 -13.17 2.86 24.99
N GLU A 109 -12.36 1.84 25.25
CA GLU A 109 -11.63 1.64 26.53
C GLU A 109 -10.32 2.45 26.60
N ALA A 110 -9.83 2.91 25.47
CA ALA A 110 -8.63 3.73 25.33
C ALA A 110 -8.96 5.07 24.64
N PRO A 111 -9.75 5.95 25.28
CA PRO A 111 -10.13 7.23 24.68
C PRO A 111 -8.89 8.08 24.36
N PRO A 112 -8.94 8.90 23.31
CA PRO A 112 -7.82 9.76 22.92
C PRO A 112 -7.57 10.81 23.99
N ASP A 113 -6.29 11.00 24.33
CA ASP A 113 -5.90 12.04 25.27
C ASP A 113 -6.24 13.44 24.71
N PRO A 114 -6.78 14.36 25.53
CA PRO A 114 -7.24 15.66 25.05
C PRO A 114 -6.09 16.59 24.66
N GLY A 115 -6.43 17.64 23.91
CA GLY A 115 -5.55 18.77 23.56
C GLY A 115 -5.04 18.75 22.11
N PRO A 116 -4.58 19.91 21.59
CA PRO A 116 -4.01 20.01 20.25
C PRO A 116 -2.68 19.27 20.17
N ARG A 117 -2.48 18.46 19.13
CA ARG A 117 -1.27 17.67 18.92
C ARG A 117 -0.74 17.84 17.51
N ARG A 118 0.59 17.74 17.37
CA ARG A 118 1.29 17.77 16.08
C ARG A 118 1.59 16.38 15.53
N PHE A 119 1.61 15.38 16.39
CA PHE A 119 1.94 13.98 16.10
C PHE A 119 0.80 13.08 16.58
N GLY A 120 0.90 11.78 16.29
CA GLY A 120 -0.06 10.77 16.73
C GLY A 120 -0.39 10.81 18.23
N ASN A 121 -1.60 10.39 18.56
CA ASN A 121 -2.11 10.34 19.93
C ASN A 121 -1.51 9.15 20.68
N VAL A 122 -0.88 9.43 21.83
CA VAL A 122 -0.20 8.43 22.65
C VAL A 122 -1.15 7.38 23.24
N SER A 123 -2.46 7.65 23.32
CA SER A 123 -3.46 6.67 23.75
C SER A 123 -3.53 5.46 22.82
N PHE A 124 -3.00 5.55 21.60
CA PHE A 124 -2.81 4.38 20.74
C PHE A 124 -1.88 3.34 21.35
N ARG A 125 -0.91 3.75 22.19
CA ARG A 125 -0.08 2.81 22.96
C ARG A 125 -0.93 2.02 23.95
N LYS A 126 -1.80 2.72 24.69
CA LYS A 126 -2.75 2.09 25.60
C LYS A 126 -3.65 1.10 24.87
N TRP A 127 -4.21 1.49 23.71
CA TRP A 127 -4.99 0.57 22.89
C TRP A 127 -4.18 -0.65 22.47
N SER A 128 -2.95 -0.44 21.99
CA SER A 128 -2.05 -1.52 21.55
C SER A 128 -1.69 -2.47 22.69
N ASP A 129 -1.48 -1.96 23.89
CA ASP A 129 -1.14 -2.77 25.07
C ASP A 129 -2.34 -3.63 25.49
N ILE A 130 -3.56 -3.07 25.52
CA ILE A 130 -4.79 -3.83 25.78
C ILE A 130 -4.99 -4.93 24.73
N VAL A 131 -4.74 -4.63 23.45
CA VAL A 131 -4.81 -5.63 22.37
C VAL A 131 -3.80 -6.74 22.60
N ARG A 132 -2.53 -6.44 22.93
CA ARG A 132 -1.51 -7.47 23.21
C ARG A 132 -1.88 -8.35 24.40
N GLU A 133 -2.51 -7.78 25.43
CA GLU A 133 -2.96 -8.55 26.60
C GLU A 133 -4.11 -9.50 26.27
N ARG A 134 -5.02 -9.10 25.38
CA ARG A 134 -6.27 -9.85 25.10
C ARG A 134 -6.26 -10.68 23.82
N VAL A 135 -5.30 -10.46 22.92
CA VAL A 135 -5.32 -11.07 21.58
C VAL A 135 -5.29 -12.59 21.62
N SER A 136 -4.50 -13.20 22.50
CA SER A 136 -4.47 -14.66 22.68
C SER A 136 -5.85 -15.23 22.98
N ASP A 137 -6.57 -14.64 23.93
CA ASP A 137 -7.92 -15.09 24.34
C ASP A 137 -8.97 -14.80 23.27
N LEU A 138 -8.85 -13.66 22.58
CA LEU A 138 -9.70 -13.32 21.45
C LEU A 138 -9.52 -14.31 20.29
N LEU A 139 -8.30 -14.75 20.03
CA LEU A 139 -8.03 -15.79 19.03
C LEU A 139 -8.69 -17.12 19.43
N ASP A 140 -8.57 -17.54 20.69
CA ASP A 140 -9.22 -18.76 21.19
C ASP A 140 -10.75 -18.67 21.13
N GLN A 141 -11.31 -17.48 21.34
CA GLN A 141 -12.76 -17.25 21.32
C GLN A 141 -13.35 -17.27 19.90
N TYR A 142 -12.66 -16.69 18.92
CA TYR A 142 -13.24 -16.42 17.60
C TYR A 142 -12.70 -17.33 16.48
N LEU A 143 -11.54 -17.97 16.66
CA LEU A 143 -11.02 -18.88 15.65
C LEU A 143 -11.49 -20.32 15.88
N PRO A 144 -11.74 -21.07 14.79
CA PRO A 144 -12.08 -22.49 14.89
C PRO A 144 -10.90 -23.28 15.50
N ALA A 145 -11.22 -24.24 16.37
CA ALA A 145 -10.23 -25.12 16.99
C ALA A 145 -9.41 -25.89 15.94
N GLU A 146 -9.98 -26.15 14.77
CA GLU A 146 -9.31 -26.79 13.64
C GLU A 146 -8.20 -25.94 13.01
N ALA A 147 -8.25 -24.61 13.17
CA ALA A 147 -7.19 -23.71 12.74
C ALA A 147 -6.12 -23.50 13.83
N LEU A 148 -6.51 -23.64 15.09
CA LEU A 148 -5.62 -23.52 16.26
C LEU A 148 -5.00 -24.85 16.71
N GLY A 149 -5.54 -25.97 16.23
CA GLY A 149 -5.23 -27.31 16.69
C GLY A 149 -3.85 -27.80 16.29
N SER A 150 -3.39 -28.82 17.03
CA SER A 150 -2.10 -29.45 16.83
C SER A 150 -2.04 -30.25 15.53
N PHE A 151 -0.96 -30.09 14.78
CA PHE A 151 -0.60 -30.97 13.67
C PHE A 151 0.01 -32.26 14.22
N LYS A 152 0.04 -33.33 13.42
CA LYS A 152 0.63 -34.61 13.80
C LYS A 152 2.08 -34.39 14.31
N ASP A 153 2.41 -34.99 15.45
CA ASP A 153 3.71 -34.90 16.14
C ASP A 153 4.04 -33.55 16.83
N SER A 154 3.04 -32.74 17.20
CA SER A 154 3.27 -31.54 18.04
C SER A 154 3.64 -31.95 19.47
N SER A 155 4.84 -31.59 19.93
CA SER A 155 5.30 -31.87 21.30
C SER A 155 4.78 -30.84 22.30
N GLU A 156 4.64 -31.22 23.56
CA GLU A 156 4.35 -30.28 24.65
C GLU A 156 5.53 -29.30 24.81
N GLY A 157 5.32 -28.02 24.49
CA GLY A 157 6.35 -26.96 24.50
C GLY A 157 6.80 -26.45 23.13
N ASP A 158 6.34 -27.04 22.03
CA ASP A 158 6.59 -26.51 20.68
C ASP A 158 5.79 -25.23 20.41
N VAL A 159 6.29 -24.42 19.47
CA VAL A 159 5.56 -23.25 18.97
C VAL A 159 4.23 -23.73 18.37
N THR A 160 3.14 -23.07 18.74
CA THR A 160 1.81 -23.41 18.22
C THR A 160 1.46 -22.58 16.98
N ALA A 161 0.50 -23.08 16.18
CA ALA A 161 -0.09 -22.29 15.09
C ALA A 161 -0.59 -20.93 15.60
N LYS A 162 -1.20 -20.91 16.80
CA LYS A 162 -1.70 -19.71 17.46
C LYS A 162 -0.61 -18.65 17.65
N GLN A 163 0.53 -19.03 18.22
CA GLN A 163 1.64 -18.10 18.47
C GLN A 163 2.20 -17.53 17.16
N GLU A 164 2.25 -18.33 16.10
CA GLU A 164 2.68 -17.87 14.79
C GLU A 164 1.68 -16.87 14.18
N ILE A 165 0.38 -17.19 14.15
CA ILE A 165 -0.64 -16.30 13.56
C ILE A 165 -0.84 -15.00 14.37
N GLU A 166 -0.71 -15.07 15.70
CA GLU A 166 -0.83 -13.92 16.60
C GLU A 166 0.16 -12.82 16.25
N THR A 167 1.38 -13.20 15.85
CA THR A 167 2.43 -12.24 15.47
C THR A 167 2.01 -11.40 14.25
N TYR A 168 1.40 -12.01 13.24
CA TYR A 168 0.89 -11.29 12.07
C TYR A 168 -0.31 -10.40 12.44
N LEU A 169 -1.23 -10.89 13.28
CA LEU A 169 -2.38 -10.12 13.73
C LEU A 169 -1.95 -8.87 14.52
N ILE A 170 -1.05 -9.00 15.51
CA ILE A 170 -0.51 -7.86 16.26
C ILE A 170 0.17 -6.85 15.33
N GLY A 171 0.92 -7.33 14.33
CA GLY A 171 1.59 -6.50 13.33
C GLY A 171 0.64 -5.71 12.41
N SER A 172 -0.67 -6.02 12.44
CA SER A 172 -1.65 -5.53 11.47
C SER A 172 -2.20 -4.13 11.74
N PHE A 173 -1.99 -3.56 12.92
CA PHE A 173 -2.74 -2.37 13.36
C PHE A 173 -1.95 -1.06 13.42
N GLY A 174 -0.65 -1.09 13.10
CA GLY A 174 0.24 0.06 13.18
C GLY A 174 1.37 -0.12 14.19
N SER A 175 2.28 0.85 14.27
CA SER A 175 3.36 0.87 15.24
C SER A 175 2.97 1.67 16.49
N SER A 176 2.85 1.02 17.63
CA SER A 176 2.58 1.73 18.91
C SER A 176 3.73 2.66 19.32
N GLN A 177 4.96 2.37 18.88
CA GLN A 177 6.13 3.19 19.20
C GLN A 177 6.13 4.47 18.37
N ARG A 178 5.94 4.33 17.05
CA ARG A 178 5.98 5.44 16.09
C ARG A 178 4.65 6.17 15.93
N LEU A 179 3.55 5.58 16.41
CA LEU A 179 2.18 6.11 16.27
C LEU A 179 1.79 6.28 14.79
N ASP A 180 2.22 5.32 13.97
CA ASP A 180 2.01 5.31 12.53
C ASP A 180 1.29 4.05 12.04
N TYR A 181 0.69 4.13 10.87
CA TYR A 181 0.08 3.02 10.14
C TYR A 181 0.37 3.15 8.63
N GLY A 182 0.52 2.03 7.93
CA GLY A 182 0.74 2.04 6.49
C GLY A 182 0.67 0.64 5.87
N SER A 183 1.04 0.55 4.59
CA SER A 183 0.87 -0.65 3.76
C SER A 183 1.62 -1.90 4.25
N GLY A 184 2.67 -1.75 5.04
CA GLY A 184 3.36 -2.89 5.69
C GLY A 184 2.53 -3.54 6.81
N HIS A 185 1.71 -2.75 7.52
CA HIS A 185 0.76 -3.26 8.51
C HIS A 185 -0.44 -3.92 7.82
N GLU A 186 -0.95 -3.31 6.75
CA GLU A 186 -1.96 -3.91 5.87
C GLU A 186 -1.51 -5.27 5.32
N LEU A 187 -0.24 -5.38 4.89
CA LEU A 187 0.38 -6.64 4.44
C LEU A 187 0.42 -7.68 5.57
N SER A 188 0.65 -7.27 6.82
CA SER A 188 0.64 -8.18 7.97
C SER A 188 -0.77 -8.75 8.20
N PHE A 189 -1.82 -7.97 7.98
CA PHE A 189 -3.20 -8.46 8.07
C PHE A 189 -3.54 -9.43 6.96
N LEU A 190 -3.10 -9.13 5.73
CA LEU A 190 -3.21 -10.06 4.62
C LEU A 190 -2.50 -11.38 4.92
N ALA A 191 -1.31 -11.34 5.51
CA ALA A 191 -0.57 -12.53 5.92
C ALA A 191 -1.30 -13.29 7.04
N PHE A 192 -1.91 -12.62 8.01
CA PHE A 192 -2.77 -13.26 9.00
C PHE A 192 -3.91 -14.06 8.34
N LEU A 193 -4.61 -13.47 7.37
CA LEU A 193 -5.66 -14.17 6.61
C LEU A 193 -5.09 -15.33 5.75
N GLY A 194 -3.91 -15.12 5.16
CA GLY A 194 -3.19 -16.15 4.43
C GLY A 194 -2.83 -17.34 5.32
N CYS A 195 -2.35 -17.10 6.55
CA CYS A 195 -2.09 -18.15 7.53
C CYS A 195 -3.36 -18.97 7.82
N LEU A 196 -4.49 -18.30 8.08
CA LEU A 196 -5.78 -18.98 8.30
C LEU A 196 -6.23 -19.79 7.07
N TRP A 197 -5.99 -19.27 5.87
CA TRP A 197 -6.23 -20.02 4.64
C TRP A 197 -5.37 -21.27 4.55
N LYS A 198 -4.05 -21.14 4.77
CA LYS A 198 -3.08 -22.24 4.74
C LYS A 198 -3.42 -23.31 5.79
N LEU A 199 -3.91 -22.91 6.97
CA LEU A 199 -4.36 -23.81 8.04
C LEU A 199 -5.73 -24.47 7.77
N GLY A 200 -6.39 -24.12 6.67
CA GLY A 200 -7.70 -24.67 6.30
C GLY A 200 -8.85 -24.18 7.20
N ALA A 201 -8.75 -22.96 7.76
CA ALA A 201 -9.79 -22.37 8.59
C ALA A 201 -11.07 -22.03 7.80
N PHE A 202 -10.93 -21.79 6.51
CA PHE A 202 -12.04 -21.43 5.62
C PHE A 202 -12.57 -22.65 4.85
N PRO A 203 -13.90 -22.82 4.76
CA PRO A 203 -14.47 -23.90 3.99
C PRO A 203 -14.15 -23.74 2.49
N PRO A 204 -14.10 -24.85 1.73
CA PRO A 204 -14.00 -24.75 0.27
C PRO A 204 -15.21 -23.99 -0.28
N GLY A 205 -14.95 -23.09 -1.22
CA GLY A 205 -15.98 -22.31 -1.90
C GLY A 205 -16.02 -22.63 -3.39
N THR A 206 -17.21 -22.54 -3.99
CA THR A 206 -17.36 -22.58 -5.45
C THR A 206 -17.20 -21.17 -6.02
N ASP A 207 -16.55 -21.05 -7.17
CA ASP A 207 -16.41 -19.78 -7.90
C ASP A 207 -15.88 -18.59 -7.05
N GLY A 208 -14.95 -18.87 -6.13
CA GLY A 208 -14.34 -17.83 -5.29
C GLY A 208 -15.25 -17.27 -4.19
N ALA A 209 -16.37 -17.93 -3.86
CA ALA A 209 -17.31 -17.44 -2.84
C ALA A 209 -16.63 -17.25 -1.47
N THR A 210 -15.75 -18.18 -1.07
CA THR A 210 -15.01 -18.08 0.21
C THR A 210 -14.05 -16.91 0.20
N GLU A 211 -13.27 -16.75 -0.86
CA GLU A 211 -12.33 -15.65 -1.08
C GLU A 211 -13.04 -14.30 -1.06
N ARG A 212 -14.19 -14.21 -1.73
CA ARG A 212 -15.03 -13.02 -1.72
C ARG A 212 -15.57 -12.71 -0.33
N ALA A 213 -15.99 -13.73 0.42
CA ALA A 213 -16.40 -13.58 1.81
C ALA A 213 -15.24 -13.11 2.71
N ILE A 214 -14.00 -13.51 2.43
CA ILE A 214 -12.81 -12.99 3.13
C ILE A 214 -12.64 -11.50 2.84
N VAL A 215 -12.71 -11.08 1.57
CA VAL A 215 -12.53 -9.67 1.19
C VAL A 215 -13.65 -8.79 1.76
N LEU A 216 -14.91 -9.14 1.52
CA LEU A 216 -16.06 -8.31 1.91
C LEU A 216 -16.45 -8.45 3.38
N GLY A 217 -16.27 -9.63 3.96
CA GLY A 217 -16.70 -9.95 5.33
C GLY A 217 -15.61 -9.84 6.39
N ILE A 218 -14.34 -9.71 6.00
CA ILE A 218 -13.22 -9.57 6.96
C ILE A 218 -12.32 -8.39 6.60
N PHE A 219 -11.85 -8.31 5.35
CA PHE A 219 -10.92 -7.26 4.94
C PHE A 219 -11.57 -5.88 4.96
N GLU A 220 -12.81 -5.73 4.45
CA GLU A 220 -13.54 -4.45 4.56
C GLU A 220 -13.79 -4.02 6.03
N PRO A 221 -14.33 -4.86 6.94
CA PRO A 221 -14.41 -4.52 8.35
C PRO A 221 -13.06 -4.15 9.00
N TYR A 222 -11.96 -4.79 8.58
CA TYR A 222 -10.62 -4.41 9.03
C TYR A 222 -10.25 -3.00 8.59
N LEU A 223 -10.50 -2.62 7.33
CA LEU A 223 -10.28 -1.26 6.86
C LEU A 223 -11.11 -0.23 7.64
N GLN A 224 -12.34 -0.57 8.01
CA GLN A 224 -13.18 0.28 8.85
C GLN A 224 -12.59 0.48 10.25
N LEU A 225 -12.08 -0.60 10.87
CA LEU A 225 -11.33 -0.53 12.12
C LEU A 225 -10.10 0.37 11.99
N ILE A 226 -9.29 0.18 10.94
CA ILE A 226 -8.10 1.00 10.70
C ILE A 226 -8.44 2.47 10.51
N ARG A 227 -9.48 2.81 9.72
CA ARG A 227 -9.95 4.20 9.55
C ARG A 227 -10.36 4.81 10.89
N ARG A 228 -11.04 4.03 11.75
CA ARG A 228 -11.39 4.47 13.11
C ARG A 228 -10.13 4.73 13.95
N LEU A 229 -9.14 3.84 13.91
CA LEU A 229 -7.86 4.05 14.61
C LEU A 229 -7.12 5.30 14.12
N ILE A 230 -7.02 5.50 12.80
CA ILE A 230 -6.38 6.67 12.19
C ILE A 230 -7.08 7.95 12.64
N LEU A 231 -8.42 8.01 12.59
CA LEU A 231 -9.16 9.21 12.98
C LEU A 231 -9.11 9.45 14.49
N THR A 232 -9.31 8.41 15.31
CA THR A 232 -9.34 8.54 16.77
C THR A 232 -7.98 8.89 17.34
N TYR A 233 -6.92 8.26 16.85
CA TYR A 233 -5.56 8.47 17.36
C TYR A 233 -4.68 9.34 16.47
N THR A 234 -5.21 9.89 15.38
CA THR A 234 -4.44 10.76 14.46
C THR A 234 -3.13 10.10 14.01
N LEU A 235 -3.21 8.81 13.64
CA LEU A 235 -2.01 8.03 13.28
C LEU A 235 -1.33 8.63 12.05
N GLU A 236 -0.01 8.63 12.07
CA GLU A 236 0.80 9.14 10.96
C GLU A 236 0.92 8.12 9.83
N PRO A 237 1.08 8.57 8.57
CA PRO A 237 1.40 7.70 7.45
C PRO A 237 2.78 7.03 7.63
N ALA A 238 2.82 5.70 7.66
CA ALA A 238 4.07 4.95 7.76
C ALA A 238 4.74 4.77 6.39
N GLY A 239 6.05 5.03 6.34
CA GLY A 239 6.82 5.00 5.09
C GLY A 239 6.59 6.27 4.28
N SER A 240 7.53 7.21 4.36
CA SER A 240 7.43 8.54 3.75
C SER A 240 7.54 8.50 2.22
N HIS A 241 6.46 8.14 1.54
CA HIS A 241 6.29 8.43 0.11
C HIS A 241 5.82 9.87 -0.13
N GLY A 242 5.34 10.55 0.94
CA GLY A 242 4.72 11.86 0.84
C GLY A 242 3.57 11.84 -0.16
N VAL A 243 3.44 12.92 -0.92
CA VAL A 243 2.39 13.08 -1.95
C VAL A 243 2.61 12.15 -3.17
N TRP A 244 3.74 11.44 -3.24
CA TRP A 244 4.08 10.50 -4.33
C TRP A 244 3.69 9.06 -4.04
N GLY A 245 3.09 8.78 -2.88
CA GLY A 245 2.44 7.50 -2.60
C GLY A 245 1.12 7.37 -3.35
N LEU A 246 0.61 6.14 -3.48
CA LEU A 246 -0.76 5.94 -3.96
C LEU A 246 -1.76 6.56 -2.97
N ASP A 247 -1.59 6.25 -1.69
CA ASP A 247 -2.41 6.65 -0.55
C ASP A 247 -1.49 6.67 0.68
N ASP A 248 -1.89 7.41 1.71
CA ASP A 248 -1.11 7.58 2.94
C ASP A 248 -1.00 6.28 3.76
N HIS A 249 -2.03 5.44 3.73
CA HIS A 249 -2.22 4.34 4.68
C HIS A 249 -2.43 2.98 4.00
N SER A 250 -3.17 2.91 2.90
CA SER A 250 -3.70 1.64 2.37
C SER A 250 -3.34 1.42 0.90
N PHE A 251 -3.28 0.17 0.45
CA PHE A 251 -3.05 -0.15 -0.97
C PHE A 251 -4.03 -1.21 -1.48
N LEU A 252 -4.22 -2.30 -0.75
CA LEU A 252 -5.08 -3.41 -1.15
C LEU A 252 -6.54 -3.03 -1.48
N PRO A 253 -7.19 -2.01 -0.85
CA PRO A 253 -8.52 -1.55 -1.24
C PRO A 253 -8.61 -1.15 -2.72
N TYR A 254 -7.54 -0.58 -3.27
CA TYR A 254 -7.47 -0.17 -4.67
C TYR A 254 -7.32 -1.36 -5.61
N ILE A 255 -6.70 -2.46 -5.16
CA ILE A 255 -6.65 -3.71 -5.92
C ILE A 255 -8.05 -4.33 -5.96
N PHE A 256 -8.63 -4.66 -4.81
CA PHE A 256 -9.93 -5.35 -4.76
C PHE A 256 -11.07 -4.50 -5.31
N GLY A 257 -11.05 -3.19 -5.06
CA GLY A 257 -12.07 -2.28 -5.56
C GLY A 257 -12.03 -2.04 -7.07
N SER A 258 -10.84 -2.05 -7.69
CA SER A 258 -10.76 -2.00 -9.15
C SER A 258 -11.16 -3.33 -9.81
N ALA A 259 -10.99 -4.46 -9.10
CA ALA A 259 -11.52 -5.75 -9.56
C ALA A 259 -13.07 -5.77 -9.57
N GLN A 260 -13.73 -5.19 -8.56
CA GLN A 260 -15.21 -5.09 -8.50
C GLN A 260 -15.83 -4.42 -9.74
N PHE A 261 -15.12 -3.50 -10.40
CA PHE A 261 -15.59 -2.80 -11.60
C PHE A 261 -15.00 -3.31 -12.92
N SER A 262 -14.18 -4.35 -12.87
CA SER A 262 -13.63 -4.99 -14.06
C SER A 262 -14.73 -5.71 -14.86
N PRO A 263 -14.48 -6.06 -16.14
CA PRO A 263 -15.45 -6.79 -16.96
C PRO A 263 -15.87 -8.12 -16.34
N ALA A 264 -17.13 -8.50 -16.54
CA ALA A 264 -17.66 -9.75 -16.02
C ALA A 264 -17.03 -10.99 -16.68
N VAL A 265 -16.66 -11.96 -15.86
CA VAL A 265 -16.00 -13.21 -16.27
C VAL A 265 -16.92 -14.41 -16.07
N SER A 266 -16.84 -15.41 -16.95
CA SER A 266 -17.56 -16.68 -16.80
C SER A 266 -16.77 -17.69 -15.96
N SER A 267 -15.45 -17.55 -15.92
CA SER A 267 -14.56 -18.35 -15.09
C SER A 267 -13.38 -17.49 -14.61
N PRO A 268 -12.72 -17.88 -13.50
CA PRO A 268 -11.49 -17.26 -13.03
C PRO A 268 -10.38 -17.13 -14.09
N ASP A 269 -10.41 -17.98 -15.12
CA ASP A 269 -9.39 -18.04 -16.17
C ASP A 269 -9.61 -17.01 -17.29
N GLU A 270 -10.80 -16.42 -17.37
CA GLU A 270 -11.18 -15.43 -18.39
C GLU A 270 -10.69 -14.03 -17.99
N PHE A 271 -9.39 -13.87 -17.73
CA PHE A 271 -8.82 -12.56 -17.39
C PHE A 271 -8.82 -11.63 -18.61
N ARG A 272 -9.52 -10.50 -18.50
CA ARG A 272 -9.48 -9.44 -19.52
C ARG A 272 -8.47 -8.37 -19.16
N MET A 273 -7.79 -7.87 -20.19
CA MET A 273 -6.71 -6.90 -20.01
C MET A 273 -7.21 -5.46 -19.89
N GLU A 274 -8.40 -5.18 -20.43
CA GLU A 274 -9.00 -3.86 -20.58
C GLU A 274 -10.53 -3.98 -20.53
N GLY A 275 -11.19 -2.83 -20.32
CA GLY A 275 -12.64 -2.71 -20.17
C GLY A 275 -13.10 -2.50 -18.74
N SER A 276 -14.40 -2.28 -18.61
CA SER A 276 -15.12 -2.07 -17.35
C SER A 276 -16.48 -2.75 -17.42
N LEU A 277 -17.10 -2.99 -16.27
CA LEU A 277 -18.51 -3.32 -16.19
C LEU A 277 -19.36 -2.15 -16.74
N PRO A 278 -20.47 -2.38 -17.47
CA PRO A 278 -21.30 -1.28 -17.99
C PRO A 278 -21.90 -0.36 -16.90
N SER A 279 -22.12 -0.89 -15.69
CA SER A 279 -22.61 -0.14 -14.53
C SER A 279 -21.50 0.50 -13.69
N ALA A 280 -20.23 0.31 -14.06
CA ALA A 280 -19.12 0.91 -13.35
C ALA A 280 -19.06 2.42 -13.62
N PRO A 281 -18.72 3.26 -12.62
CA PRO A 281 -18.43 4.67 -12.83
C PRO A 281 -17.20 4.83 -13.74
N ASP A 282 -17.05 6.00 -14.36
CA ASP A 282 -15.83 6.31 -15.10
C ASP A 282 -14.65 6.43 -14.12
N PRO A 283 -13.44 5.95 -14.47
CA PRO A 283 -12.26 6.13 -13.60
C PRO A 283 -12.01 7.58 -13.18
N GLY A 284 -12.32 8.55 -14.04
CA GLY A 284 -12.19 9.98 -13.74
C GLY A 284 -13.14 10.49 -12.65
N ASP A 285 -14.15 9.72 -12.25
CA ASP A 285 -15.09 10.09 -11.19
C ASP A 285 -14.44 10.08 -9.80
N VAL A 286 -13.28 9.45 -9.61
CA VAL A 286 -12.54 9.46 -8.34
C VAL A 286 -12.12 10.87 -7.90
N ALA A 287 -12.00 11.82 -8.85
CA ALA A 287 -11.67 13.22 -8.57
C ALA A 287 -12.91 14.08 -8.27
N LYS A 288 -14.12 13.50 -8.32
CA LYS A 288 -15.40 14.19 -8.12
C LYS A 288 -16.02 13.75 -6.79
N ALA A 289 -15.97 14.61 -5.77
CA ALA A 289 -16.47 14.29 -4.42
C ALA A 289 -17.92 13.76 -4.40
N THR A 290 -18.81 14.28 -5.26
CA THR A 290 -20.20 13.82 -5.34
C THR A 290 -20.35 12.42 -5.93
N ALA A 291 -19.50 12.04 -6.89
CA ALA A 291 -19.48 10.69 -7.41
C ALA A 291 -18.88 9.72 -6.38
N VAL A 292 -17.82 10.16 -5.68
CA VAL A 292 -17.22 9.37 -4.60
C VAL A 292 -18.21 9.09 -3.48
N GLU A 293 -18.97 10.09 -3.04
CA GLU A 293 -19.96 9.90 -1.99
C GLU A 293 -21.07 8.92 -2.37
N ARG A 294 -21.43 8.85 -3.66
CA ARG A 294 -22.40 7.88 -4.17
C ARG A 294 -21.85 6.46 -4.19
N GLU A 295 -20.59 6.28 -4.57
CA GLU A 295 -20.00 4.95 -4.80
C GLU A 295 -19.25 4.39 -3.59
N ARG A 296 -18.89 5.21 -2.59
CA ARG A 296 -18.06 4.79 -1.43
C ARG A 296 -18.68 3.68 -0.57
N ASN A 297 -20.01 3.53 -0.60
CA ASN A 297 -20.72 2.46 0.10
C ASN A 297 -20.98 1.24 -0.80
N ARG A 298 -20.63 1.30 -2.09
CA ARG A 298 -20.81 0.22 -3.06
C ARG A 298 -19.50 -0.46 -3.42
N ASN A 299 -18.39 0.28 -3.44
CA ASN A 299 -17.11 -0.18 -3.96
C ASN A 299 -15.93 0.16 -3.04
N MET A 300 -15.00 -0.80 -2.87
CA MET A 300 -13.86 -0.68 -1.97
C MET A 300 -12.83 0.39 -2.39
N TYR A 301 -12.65 0.61 -3.70
CA TYR A 301 -11.77 1.67 -4.24
C TYR A 301 -12.34 3.03 -3.86
N PHE A 302 -13.63 3.25 -4.14
CA PHE A 302 -14.30 4.50 -3.79
C PHE A 302 -14.47 4.68 -2.28
N SER A 303 -14.56 3.61 -1.51
CA SER A 303 -14.52 3.64 -0.04
C SER A 303 -13.19 4.22 0.47
N ALA A 304 -12.06 3.79 -0.12
CA ALA A 304 -10.75 4.34 0.18
C ALA A 304 -10.58 5.81 -0.29
N ILE A 305 -11.04 6.15 -1.49
CA ILE A 305 -11.05 7.55 -1.97
C ILE A 305 -11.94 8.43 -1.08
N GLY A 306 -13.09 7.94 -0.63
CA GLY A 306 -13.97 8.64 0.29
C GLY A 306 -13.25 8.98 1.60
N PHE A 307 -12.47 8.04 2.14
CA PHE A 307 -11.65 8.30 3.31
C PHE A 307 -10.59 9.38 3.07
N ILE A 308 -9.95 9.42 1.89
CA ILE A 308 -9.05 10.53 1.52
C ILE A 308 -9.78 11.87 1.59
N TYR A 309 -10.99 11.97 1.04
CA TYR A 309 -11.79 13.20 1.11
C TYR A 309 -12.18 13.56 2.55
N ASP A 310 -12.36 12.59 3.44
CA ASP A 310 -12.66 12.85 4.85
C ASP A 310 -11.47 13.50 5.55
N VAL A 311 -10.24 13.04 5.29
CA VAL A 311 -9.01 13.46 5.99
C VAL A 311 -8.24 14.61 5.31
N LYS A 312 -8.27 14.71 3.98
CA LYS A 312 -7.53 15.72 3.21
C LYS A 312 -8.47 16.83 2.73
N ARG A 313 -7.90 18.00 2.50
CA ARG A 313 -8.59 19.20 2.01
C ARG A 313 -7.83 19.77 0.82
N GLY A 314 -8.56 20.47 -0.04
CA GLY A 314 -8.03 21.05 -1.27
C GLY A 314 -8.37 20.20 -2.51
N PRO A 315 -7.89 20.61 -3.69
CA PRO A 315 -8.10 19.87 -4.93
C PRO A 315 -7.44 18.49 -4.91
N PHE A 316 -8.15 17.49 -5.41
CA PHE A 316 -7.70 16.08 -5.37
C PHE A 316 -6.32 15.86 -6.02
N TRP A 317 -6.05 16.53 -7.13
CA TRP A 317 -4.79 16.42 -7.86
C TRP A 317 -3.58 17.01 -7.10
N GLU A 318 -3.79 17.90 -6.12
CA GLU A 318 -2.70 18.46 -5.32
C GLU A 318 -2.23 17.50 -4.23
N HIS A 319 -3.17 16.80 -3.59
CA HIS A 319 -2.88 15.96 -2.42
C HIS A 319 -2.84 14.45 -2.72
N SER A 320 -3.29 14.05 -3.91
CA SER A 320 -3.35 12.67 -4.40
C SER A 320 -3.04 12.57 -5.90
N PRO A 321 -1.90 13.10 -6.39
CA PRO A 321 -1.60 13.17 -7.83
C PRO A 321 -1.48 11.79 -8.49
N ILE A 322 -0.96 10.77 -7.79
CA ILE A 322 -0.85 9.42 -8.38
C ILE A 322 -2.22 8.81 -8.67
N LEU A 323 -3.16 8.93 -7.72
CA LEU A 323 -4.55 8.48 -7.92
C LEU A 323 -5.25 9.31 -9.01
N PHE A 324 -4.94 10.61 -9.10
CA PHE A 324 -5.44 11.48 -10.16
C PHE A 324 -4.91 11.05 -11.54
N ASP A 325 -3.64 10.72 -11.66
CA ASP A 325 -3.05 10.21 -12.90
C ASP A 325 -3.65 8.86 -13.30
N VAL A 326 -3.84 7.95 -12.33
CA VAL A 326 -4.50 6.65 -12.55
C VAL A 326 -5.95 6.83 -13.02
N SER A 327 -6.65 7.87 -12.54
CA SER A 327 -8.01 8.20 -12.99
C SER A 327 -8.09 8.56 -14.48
N GLY A 328 -6.97 8.95 -15.10
CA GLY A 328 -6.86 9.25 -16.53
C GLY A 328 -6.76 8.02 -17.43
N VAL A 329 -6.70 6.81 -16.88
CA VAL A 329 -6.57 5.57 -17.66
C VAL A 329 -7.87 5.24 -18.40
N LYS A 330 -7.87 5.45 -19.73
CA LYS A 330 -9.04 5.25 -20.61
C LYS A 330 -9.34 3.78 -20.95
N ALA A 331 -8.41 2.87 -20.67
CA ALA A 331 -8.56 1.44 -20.96
C ALA A 331 -9.48 0.69 -19.97
N GLY A 332 -10.11 1.40 -19.03
CA GLY A 332 -11.08 0.84 -18.08
C GLY A 332 -10.48 0.23 -16.82
N TRP A 333 -11.36 -0.24 -15.94
CA TRP A 333 -11.01 -0.72 -14.59
C TRP A 333 -10.15 -1.98 -14.59
N ALA A 334 -10.27 -2.86 -15.59
CA ALA A 334 -9.36 -4.02 -15.72
C ALA A 334 -7.90 -3.60 -15.91
N LYS A 335 -7.66 -2.53 -16.67
CA LYS A 335 -6.31 -1.99 -16.86
C LYS A 335 -5.77 -1.40 -15.57
N ILE A 336 -6.62 -0.67 -14.85
CA ILE A 336 -6.30 -0.07 -13.55
C ILE A 336 -5.95 -1.18 -12.56
N ASN A 337 -6.78 -2.22 -12.44
CA ASN A 337 -6.55 -3.37 -11.56
C ASN A 337 -5.19 -4.03 -11.79
N LYS A 338 -4.88 -4.32 -13.06
CA LYS A 338 -3.56 -4.84 -13.44
C LYS A 338 -2.42 -3.89 -13.04
N GLY A 339 -2.62 -2.58 -13.25
CA GLY A 339 -1.68 -1.55 -12.83
C GLY A 339 -1.47 -1.53 -11.32
N MET A 340 -2.54 -1.61 -10.54
CA MET A 340 -2.51 -1.63 -9.07
C MET A 340 -1.72 -2.83 -8.56
N ILE A 341 -1.93 -4.03 -9.11
CA ILE A 341 -1.17 -5.22 -8.68
C ILE A 341 0.33 -5.06 -8.98
N LYS A 342 0.68 -4.54 -10.15
CA LYS A 342 2.09 -4.26 -10.50
C LYS A 342 2.71 -3.20 -9.59
N MET A 343 1.95 -2.16 -9.29
CA MET A 343 2.40 -1.06 -8.44
C MET A 343 2.53 -1.53 -6.98
N TYR A 344 1.67 -2.42 -6.49
CA TYR A 344 1.81 -3.05 -5.17
C TYR A 344 3.14 -3.81 -5.05
N ASN A 345 3.49 -4.61 -6.07
CA ASN A 345 4.77 -5.29 -6.08
C ASN A 345 5.96 -4.30 -6.02
N ALA A 346 5.90 -3.20 -6.78
CA ALA A 346 6.98 -2.22 -6.87
C ALA A 346 7.11 -1.32 -5.63
N GLU A 347 5.98 -0.83 -5.10
CA GLU A 347 5.95 0.20 -4.05
C GLU A 347 5.73 -0.36 -2.64
N VAL A 348 5.22 -1.58 -2.51
CA VAL A 348 5.07 -2.27 -1.22
C VAL A 348 6.12 -3.37 -1.11
N LEU A 349 6.01 -4.44 -1.91
CA LEU A 349 6.81 -5.66 -1.72
C LEU A 349 8.31 -5.48 -2.04
N SER A 350 8.65 -4.62 -3.00
CA SER A 350 10.03 -4.32 -3.40
C SER A 350 10.66 -3.15 -2.61
N LYS A 351 9.96 -2.63 -1.60
CA LYS A 351 10.33 -1.38 -0.90
C LYS A 351 10.82 -1.69 0.50
N PHE A 352 12.13 -1.62 0.74
CA PHE A 352 12.74 -1.97 2.03
C PHE A 352 12.07 -1.29 3.23
N PRO A 353 11.84 0.05 3.24
CA PRO A 353 11.19 0.69 4.38
C PRO A 353 9.83 0.11 4.76
N VAL A 354 9.12 -0.48 3.80
CA VAL A 354 7.79 -1.07 3.96
C VAL A 354 7.90 -2.51 4.46
N VAL A 355 8.68 -3.36 3.78
CA VAL A 355 8.76 -4.80 4.09
C VAL A 355 9.76 -5.18 5.17
N GLN A 356 10.65 -4.27 5.61
CA GLN A 356 11.65 -4.56 6.65
C GLN A 356 11.05 -5.08 7.98
N HIS A 357 9.78 -4.77 8.24
CA HIS A 357 9.08 -5.18 9.46
C HIS A 357 8.23 -6.44 9.27
N PHE A 358 8.14 -6.99 8.06
CA PHE A 358 7.40 -8.23 7.81
C PHE A 358 8.16 -9.42 8.41
N PRO A 359 7.57 -10.18 9.35
CA PRO A 359 8.23 -11.32 9.98
C PRO A 359 7.99 -12.61 9.18
N PHE A 360 8.91 -13.58 9.32
CA PHE A 360 8.87 -14.85 8.59
C PHE A 360 8.85 -16.02 9.56
N GLY A 361 7.89 -16.92 9.37
CA GLY A 361 7.69 -18.12 10.18
C GLY A 361 7.76 -19.41 9.37
N SER A 362 6.96 -20.40 9.76
CA SER A 362 6.77 -21.65 9.03
C SER A 362 5.68 -21.57 7.95
N LEU A 363 4.73 -20.64 8.08
CA LEU A 363 3.62 -20.45 7.14
C LEU A 363 4.01 -19.52 6.00
N PHE A 364 4.79 -18.47 6.26
CA PHE A 364 5.44 -17.64 5.25
C PHE A 364 6.95 -17.85 5.32
N VAL A 365 7.44 -18.77 4.50
CA VAL A 365 8.78 -19.35 4.64
C VAL A 365 9.84 -18.48 3.96
N TRP A 366 10.89 -18.13 4.72
CA TRP A 366 12.11 -17.49 4.21
C TRP A 366 13.05 -18.51 3.55
N GLU A 367 12.60 -19.09 2.45
CA GLU A 367 13.37 -20.03 1.63
C GLU A 367 13.22 -19.65 0.16
N ARG A 368 14.27 -19.86 -0.64
CA ARG A 368 14.20 -19.63 -2.08
C ARG A 368 13.14 -20.54 -2.69
N ASP A 369 12.28 -19.96 -3.51
CA ASP A 369 11.33 -20.71 -4.31
C ASP A 369 12.06 -21.28 -5.54
N PRO A 370 12.09 -22.62 -5.74
CA PRO A 370 12.71 -23.23 -6.91
C PRO A 370 12.07 -22.79 -8.24
N LEU A 371 10.80 -22.35 -8.22
CA LEU A 371 10.06 -21.89 -9.39
C LEU A 371 10.21 -20.38 -9.62
N ALA A 372 10.83 -19.64 -8.69
CA ALA A 372 11.04 -18.21 -8.87
C ALA A 372 12.01 -17.93 -10.01
N SER A 373 11.56 -17.14 -10.97
CA SER A 373 12.44 -16.58 -12.01
C SER A 373 13.48 -15.67 -11.36
N GLU A 374 14.69 -15.61 -11.92
CA GLU A 374 15.71 -14.66 -11.46
C GLU A 374 15.21 -13.22 -11.69
N ILE A 375 14.86 -12.54 -10.60
CA ILE A 375 14.40 -11.15 -10.64
C ILE A 375 15.64 -10.28 -10.83
N GLN A 376 15.73 -9.58 -11.96
CA GLN A 376 16.70 -8.51 -12.13
C GLN A 376 16.41 -7.42 -11.10
N ALA A 377 17.40 -7.07 -10.28
CA ALA A 377 17.30 -6.02 -9.29
C ALA A 377 16.71 -4.74 -9.93
N SER A 378 15.58 -4.26 -9.40
CA SER A 378 15.01 -3.00 -9.83
C SER A 378 15.90 -1.83 -9.39
N VAL A 379 15.77 -0.69 -10.06
CA VAL A 379 16.45 0.57 -9.65
C VAL A 379 16.20 0.89 -8.17
N HIS A 380 15.02 0.53 -7.64
CA HIS A 380 14.67 0.71 -6.23
C HIS A 380 15.42 -0.25 -5.28
N THR A 381 15.69 -1.49 -5.68
CA THR A 381 16.50 -2.42 -4.87
C THR A 381 17.99 -2.09 -4.94
N SER A 382 18.49 -1.59 -6.08
CA SER A 382 19.91 -1.23 -6.23
C SER A 382 20.31 0.06 -5.49
N SER A 383 19.35 0.95 -5.21
CA SER A 383 19.57 2.23 -4.52
C SER A 383 19.33 2.16 -3.01
N GLN A 384 18.99 0.98 -2.49
CA GLN A 384 18.74 0.78 -1.06
C GLN A 384 20.03 0.70 -0.24
N PRO A 385 19.97 1.06 1.05
CA PRO A 385 21.13 1.00 1.92
C PRO A 385 21.66 -0.42 1.96
N LYS A 386 22.92 -0.58 1.53
CA LYS A 386 23.68 -1.82 1.72
C LYS A 386 24.28 -1.77 3.12
N SER A 387 24.21 -2.87 3.85
CA SER A 387 24.98 -2.99 5.07
C SER A 387 26.46 -2.96 4.70
N ASN A 388 27.19 -1.94 5.14
CA ASN A 388 28.64 -1.99 5.10
C ASN A 388 29.05 -3.06 6.11
N ALA A 389 29.54 -4.20 5.62
CA ALA A 389 30.33 -5.10 6.46
C ALA A 389 31.42 -4.27 7.17
N PRO A 390 31.80 -4.59 8.42
CA PRO A 390 32.93 -3.93 9.06
C PRO A 390 34.19 -4.29 8.27
N SER A 391 34.52 -3.45 7.29
CA SER A 391 35.82 -3.44 6.65
C SER A 391 36.80 -3.09 7.76
N VAL A 392 37.59 -4.07 8.19
CA VAL A 392 38.85 -3.85 8.91
C VAL A 392 39.73 -3.00 8.00
N ARG A 393 39.59 -1.67 8.11
CA ARG A 393 40.51 -0.72 7.50
C ARG A 393 41.78 -0.76 8.37
N PRO A 394 42.98 -1.00 7.81
CA PRO A 394 44.20 -0.71 8.54
C PRO A 394 44.18 0.79 8.87
N GLN A 395 44.14 1.12 10.16
CA GLN A 395 44.38 2.47 10.63
C GLN A 395 45.77 2.91 10.12
N PRO A 396 45.92 4.04 9.42
CA PRO A 396 47.24 4.62 9.20
C PRO A 396 47.80 5.05 10.56
N ALA A 397 49.08 4.76 10.79
CA ALA A 397 49.79 5.08 12.02
C ALA A 397 49.60 6.56 12.40
N MET A 398 49.31 6.81 13.68
CA MET A 398 49.23 8.16 14.24
C MET A 398 50.50 8.93 13.93
N ARG A 399 50.36 10.11 13.34
CA ARG A 399 51.46 11.05 13.11
C ARG A 399 51.67 11.87 14.38
N ASP A 400 52.91 11.88 14.85
CA ASP A 400 53.38 12.53 16.08
C ASP A 400 53.11 14.06 16.06
N PRO A 401 52.46 14.68 17.06
CA PRO A 401 52.00 16.07 16.99
C PRO A 401 53.08 17.15 17.23
N LEU A 402 54.38 16.83 17.20
CA LEU A 402 55.45 17.74 17.64
C LEU A 402 56.51 18.09 16.58
N ALA A 403 56.21 17.87 15.29
CA ALA A 403 57.09 18.33 14.21
C ALA A 403 56.49 19.52 13.44
N ASP A 404 57.21 20.63 13.56
CA ASP A 404 57.26 21.83 12.70
C ASP A 404 56.14 22.88 12.80
N GLY A 405 56.54 24.01 13.38
CA GLY A 405 55.82 25.27 13.36
C GLY A 405 56.24 26.17 12.20
N ASN A 406 55.26 26.83 11.59
CA ASN A 406 55.24 28.28 11.34
C ASN A 406 53.82 28.70 10.89
N PRO A 407 53.30 29.90 11.23
CA PRO A 407 51.93 30.27 10.95
C PRO A 407 51.82 31.01 9.62
N GLN A 408 50.92 30.55 8.74
CA GLN A 408 50.41 31.38 7.67
C GLN A 408 48.88 31.28 7.57
N THR A 409 48.28 32.46 7.67
CA THR A 409 46.86 32.76 7.50
C THR A 409 46.42 32.44 6.07
N THR A 410 45.30 31.74 5.89
CA THR A 410 44.37 31.95 4.77
C THR A 410 43.09 31.10 4.89
N LYS A 411 41.97 31.83 5.07
CA LYS A 411 40.60 31.62 4.53
C LYS A 411 40.03 30.19 4.46
N MET A 412 39.05 29.94 5.33
CA MET A 412 38.01 28.92 5.11
C MET A 412 37.11 29.28 3.91
N PRO A 413 36.79 28.33 3.01
CA PRO A 413 35.64 28.45 2.14
C PRO A 413 34.42 27.77 2.78
N SER A 414 33.38 28.58 3.00
CA SER A 414 31.99 28.16 3.15
C SER A 414 31.57 27.41 1.88
N SER A 415 31.23 26.13 2.01
CA SER A 415 30.67 25.30 0.93
C SER A 415 29.27 24.86 1.32
N GLY A 416 28.27 25.57 0.79
CA GLY A 416 26.88 25.13 0.82
C GLY A 416 26.69 23.88 -0.04
N THR A 417 25.94 22.91 0.50
CA THR A 417 25.58 21.65 -0.16
C THR A 417 24.58 21.91 -1.28
N ALA A 418 25.06 22.03 -2.53
CA ALA A 418 24.22 22.03 -3.72
C ALA A 418 24.17 20.62 -4.34
N ALA A 419 22.97 20.19 -4.75
CA ALA A 419 22.70 18.86 -5.29
C ALA A 419 23.39 18.62 -6.66
N PRO A 420 23.77 17.38 -7.01
CA PRO A 420 24.81 17.10 -8.02
C PRO A 420 24.36 17.22 -9.49
N TRP A 421 23.13 17.63 -9.75
CA TRP A 421 22.59 17.73 -11.13
C TRP A 421 22.50 19.17 -11.65
N ALA A 422 22.89 20.16 -10.83
CA ALA A 422 23.00 21.56 -11.24
C ALA A 422 24.44 21.90 -11.66
N SER A 423 24.92 21.35 -12.78
CA SER A 423 26.09 21.86 -13.48
C SER A 423 26.09 21.42 -14.94
N SER A 424 25.63 22.32 -15.81
CA SER A 424 25.80 22.24 -17.26
C SER A 424 27.26 22.53 -17.61
N ARG A 425 28.07 21.48 -17.78
CA ARG A 425 29.34 21.54 -18.52
C ARG A 425 29.36 20.42 -19.55
N ILE A 426 29.42 20.83 -20.82
CA ILE A 426 29.56 19.98 -22.00
C ILE A 426 31.00 19.46 -22.06
N PRO A 427 31.24 18.14 -22.15
CA PRO A 427 32.51 17.62 -22.63
C PRO A 427 32.41 17.21 -24.10
N SER A 428 33.42 17.63 -24.85
CA SER A 428 33.68 17.36 -26.25
C SER A 428 33.99 15.88 -26.53
N ARG A 429 33.35 15.40 -27.61
CA ARG A 429 33.68 14.29 -28.52
C ARG A 429 35.04 13.59 -28.31
N ALA A 430 34.99 12.31 -27.88
CA ALA A 430 36.03 11.32 -28.12
C ALA A 430 35.40 10.10 -28.85
N GLN A 431 36.01 9.71 -29.98
CA GLN A 431 35.59 8.61 -30.85
C GLN A 431 35.90 7.25 -30.20
N GLY A 432 34.92 6.34 -30.21
CA GLY A 432 35.10 4.91 -29.95
C GLY A 432 34.82 4.10 -31.23
N PRO A 433 35.45 2.91 -31.39
CA PRO A 433 35.43 2.15 -32.65
C PRO A 433 34.12 1.36 -32.87
N GLY A 434 33.77 1.19 -34.14
CA GLY A 434 32.47 0.71 -34.61
C GLY A 434 32.17 -0.77 -34.38
N VAL A 435 30.86 -1.06 -34.31
CA VAL A 435 30.29 -2.42 -34.31
C VAL A 435 29.06 -2.43 -35.24
N PRO A 436 28.83 -3.48 -36.06
CA PRO A 436 27.86 -3.48 -37.17
C PRO A 436 26.40 -3.62 -36.72
N ALA A 437 25.50 -3.09 -37.55
CA ALA A 437 24.05 -3.14 -37.35
C ALA A 437 23.46 -4.55 -37.55
N GLY A 438 22.63 -4.99 -36.60
CA GLY A 438 21.83 -6.21 -36.67
C GLY A 438 20.39 -5.96 -36.17
N PRO A 439 19.40 -6.74 -36.65
CA PRO A 439 17.99 -6.42 -36.49
C PRO A 439 17.45 -6.98 -35.16
N ASN A 440 17.74 -6.31 -34.05
CA ASN A 440 17.02 -6.46 -32.77
C ASN A 440 17.45 -5.33 -31.83
N GLN A 441 16.77 -4.18 -31.91
CA GLN A 441 16.80 -3.15 -30.88
C GLN A 441 15.40 -3.02 -30.24
N PRO A 442 15.31 -2.85 -28.91
CA PRO A 442 14.05 -2.58 -28.24
C PRO A 442 13.52 -1.20 -28.62
N THR A 443 12.29 -1.18 -29.13
CA THR A 443 11.53 -0.01 -29.54
C THR A 443 11.35 0.96 -28.36
N ARG A 444 11.87 2.17 -28.51
CA ARG A 444 11.65 3.31 -27.63
C ARG A 444 10.15 3.66 -27.62
N ALA A 445 9.55 3.80 -26.44
CA ALA A 445 8.12 4.09 -26.30
C ALA A 445 7.75 5.46 -26.94
N PRO A 446 6.59 5.60 -27.62
CA PRO A 446 6.34 6.71 -28.56
C PRO A 446 5.82 8.01 -27.91
N TRP A 447 5.66 8.07 -26.59
CA TRP A 447 5.03 9.22 -25.92
C TRP A 447 6.04 10.26 -25.39
N ALA A 448 7.33 10.04 -25.60
CA ALA A 448 8.36 11.05 -25.33
C ALA A 448 8.56 11.93 -26.57
N SER A 449 7.68 12.91 -26.76
CA SER A 449 7.90 14.03 -27.71
C SER A 449 7.48 15.36 -27.09
N ALA A 450 8.51 16.17 -26.83
CA ALA A 450 8.59 17.63 -26.88
C ALA A 450 7.42 18.48 -26.33
N THR A 451 7.61 19.02 -25.13
CA THR A 451 6.99 20.26 -24.67
C THR A 451 7.68 21.46 -25.37
N PRO A 452 6.96 22.39 -26.04
CA PRO A 452 7.59 23.59 -26.58
C PRO A 452 7.95 24.57 -25.46
N LEU A 453 9.16 25.15 -25.54
CA LEU A 453 9.61 26.26 -24.70
C LEU A 453 8.78 27.54 -24.97
N PRO A 454 8.51 28.38 -23.95
CA PRO A 454 7.85 29.67 -24.16
C PRO A 454 8.83 30.69 -24.78
N PRO A 455 8.37 31.60 -25.67
CA PRO A 455 9.23 32.64 -26.20
C PRO A 455 9.42 33.78 -25.18
N SER A 456 10.65 34.26 -25.07
CA SER A 456 11.05 35.40 -24.27
C SER A 456 10.87 36.73 -25.03
N GLY A 457 10.11 37.65 -24.44
CA GLY A 457 10.42 39.08 -24.40
C GLY A 457 10.03 39.98 -25.59
N GLY A 458 9.08 40.90 -25.32
CA GLY A 458 9.14 42.27 -25.81
C GLY A 458 8.09 42.67 -26.85
N THR A 459 6.96 43.22 -26.38
CA THR A 459 6.36 44.46 -26.94
C THR A 459 5.18 44.91 -26.07
N THR A 460 5.20 46.19 -25.74
CA THR A 460 4.14 47.01 -25.17
C THR A 460 2.90 47.04 -26.06
N THR A 461 1.74 46.59 -25.56
CA THR A 461 0.44 47.08 -26.08
C THR A 461 -0.62 47.12 -24.98
N THR A 462 -1.15 48.33 -24.82
CA THR A 462 -2.22 48.80 -23.95
C THR A 462 -3.56 48.09 -24.14
N THR A 463 -4.26 47.81 -23.04
CA THR A 463 -5.68 47.40 -23.01
C THR A 463 -6.61 48.62 -23.15
N PRO A 464 -7.67 48.60 -23.99
CA PRO A 464 -8.45 49.79 -24.28
C PRO A 464 -9.90 49.71 -23.75
N TRP A 465 -10.16 49.90 -22.46
CA TRP A 465 -11.50 50.31 -21.97
C TRP A 465 -11.38 51.14 -20.68
N ALA A 466 -11.02 52.42 -20.82
CA ALA A 466 -11.29 53.45 -19.81
C ALA A 466 -11.32 54.82 -20.52
N ARG A 467 -12.47 55.48 -20.52
CA ARG A 467 -12.59 56.91 -20.89
C ARG A 467 -12.60 57.77 -19.61
N PRO A 468 -12.03 58.99 -19.64
CA PRO A 468 -11.78 59.79 -18.43
C PRO A 468 -12.69 61.02 -18.25
N GLY A 469 -12.79 61.49 -17.01
CA GLY A 469 -13.33 62.79 -16.57
C GLY A 469 -14.08 62.64 -15.23
N ALA A 470 -13.91 63.43 -14.18
CA ALA A 470 -13.20 64.68 -13.93
C ALA A 470 -12.85 64.78 -12.42
N ALA A 471 -11.96 65.70 -12.07
CA ALA A 471 -11.34 65.88 -10.76
C ALA A 471 -12.18 66.65 -9.72
N ALA A 472 -11.95 66.40 -8.43
CA ALA A 472 -12.00 67.41 -7.35
C ALA A 472 -11.34 66.94 -6.01
N SER A 473 -10.32 67.70 -5.60
CA SER A 473 -9.86 68.16 -4.26
C SER A 473 -9.82 67.25 -2.99
N SER A 474 -8.57 66.98 -2.58
CA SER A 474 -7.86 67.27 -1.30
C SER A 474 -8.38 66.93 0.12
N THR A 475 -7.39 66.57 0.97
CA THR A 475 -7.32 66.51 2.46
C THR A 475 -8.09 65.34 3.11
N THR A 476 -7.54 64.50 4.01
CA THR A 476 -6.65 64.74 5.17
C THR A 476 -6.06 63.40 5.70
N ARG A 477 -5.01 63.48 6.52
CA ARG A 477 -4.30 62.40 7.26
C ARG A 477 -5.20 61.46 8.08
N GLY A 478 -4.78 60.20 8.25
CA GLY A 478 -5.07 59.42 9.46
C GLY A 478 -5.12 57.90 9.31
N THR A 479 -4.07 57.22 9.79
CA THR A 479 -4.06 55.95 10.55
C THR A 479 -4.87 54.72 10.07
N VAL A 480 -4.11 53.64 9.86
CA VAL A 480 -4.52 52.23 9.68
C VAL A 480 -5.31 51.71 10.89
N PRO A 481 -6.39 50.93 10.67
CA PRO A 481 -6.80 49.91 11.62
C PRO A 481 -6.80 48.50 11.02
N SER A 482 -6.11 47.60 11.73
CA SER A 482 -6.23 46.15 11.66
C SER A 482 -7.66 45.73 12.01
N THR A 483 -8.33 44.95 11.16
CA THR A 483 -9.66 44.38 11.47
C THR A 483 -9.58 42.86 11.61
N ARG A 484 -9.85 42.44 12.85
CA ARG A 484 -9.92 41.08 13.39
C ARG A 484 -11.19 40.38 12.88
N ALA A 485 -11.14 39.05 12.74
CA ALA A 485 -12.24 38.23 12.24
C ALA A 485 -13.45 38.16 13.22
N PRO A 486 -14.70 38.07 12.72
CA PRO A 486 -15.91 38.25 13.51
C PRO A 486 -16.49 36.90 13.96
N TRP A 487 -16.07 36.41 15.12
CA TRP A 487 -16.79 35.33 15.85
C TRP A 487 -16.40 35.20 17.33
N ALA A 488 -15.58 36.11 17.86
CA ALA A 488 -15.41 36.26 19.30
C ALA A 488 -16.42 37.32 19.76
N ASP A 489 -17.60 36.86 20.20
CA ASP A 489 -18.43 37.46 21.27
C ASP A 489 -19.80 36.76 21.28
N ARG A 490 -19.92 35.67 22.04
CA ARG A 490 -21.21 35.14 22.52
C ARG A 490 -21.02 34.64 23.95
N GLU A 491 -21.54 35.40 24.90
CA GLU A 491 -21.87 34.94 26.24
C GLU A 491 -23.38 34.67 26.38
N PRO A 492 -23.79 33.81 27.35
CA PRO A 492 -25.08 33.11 27.33
C PRO A 492 -26.20 33.91 28.01
N GLN A 493 -27.45 33.66 27.60
CA GLN A 493 -28.64 34.09 28.32
C GLN A 493 -29.31 32.88 29.01
N ASN A 494 -29.82 33.16 30.22
CA ASN A 494 -30.46 32.28 31.20
C ASN A 494 -31.43 31.23 30.67
#